data_AF-X0VXH0-F1
#
_entry.id   AF-X0VXH0-F1
#
_cell.length_a   1.000
_cell.length_b   1.000
_cell.length_c   1.000
_cell.angle_alpha   90.00
_cell.angle_beta   90.00
_cell.angle_gamma   90.00
#
_symmetry.space_group_name_H-M   'P 1'
#
loop_
_entity.id
_entity.type
_entity.pdbx_description
1 polymer ?
#
loop_
_entity_poly.entity_id
_entity_poly.type
_entity_poly.pdbx_seq_one_letter_code
_entity_poly.pdbx_strand_id
1 'polypeptide(L)'
;QKLSHPETTNLANMKALDLAWNRECILPRCIQDAEVLNSFLLPLYKEPGLYCKYDNPVPADEEFLLKKRESNLKLWVISPNEARLADKMEEAEWGDKPLAPFNIAPLGSATEPAKPAPGKAIILKEYTEEFQREYWNQFIKRITPLENDFKRGMIKLFQEQELRALRALRGKKSIETKGVDDVLRITHDEREISKFAEFTLPRITEMVKITGTSSYAELGVSGSFDVSNPKVIKWIKAHVGDLIKSIGDTTKDKLR
;
A
#
# COMPACT_ATOMS: atom_id res chain seq x y z
N GLN A 1 -14.73 41.63 3.32
CA GLN A 1 -14.57 40.97 2.01
C GLN A 1 -13.38 40.02 2.14
N LYS A 2 -13.54 38.73 1.84
CA LYS A 2 -12.41 37.77 1.85
C LYS A 2 -11.50 38.14 0.69
N LEU A 3 -10.41 38.84 0.98
CA LEU A 3 -9.43 39.28 -0.02
C LEU A 3 -8.27 38.30 0.02
N SER A 4 -8.19 37.41 -0.97
CA SER A 4 -7.00 36.62 -1.25
C SER A 4 -6.35 37.13 -2.53
N HIS A 5 -5.03 37.29 -2.54
CA HIS A 5 -4.31 37.72 -3.75
C HIS A 5 -4.30 36.58 -4.79
N PRO A 6 -4.75 36.82 -6.04
CA PRO A 6 -4.94 35.76 -7.03
C PRO A 6 -3.65 35.00 -7.38
N GLU A 7 -2.48 35.62 -7.24
CA GLU A 7 -1.19 35.00 -7.60
C GLU A 7 -0.64 34.03 -6.54
N THR A 8 -1.08 34.13 -5.28
CA THR A 8 -0.58 33.29 -4.16
C THR A 8 -1.63 32.32 -3.62
N THR A 9 -2.80 32.29 -4.24
CA THR A 9 -3.96 31.54 -3.74
C THR A 9 -4.00 30.14 -4.36
N ASN A 10 -3.84 29.13 -3.52
CA ASN A 10 -4.18 27.74 -3.85
C ASN A 10 -5.40 27.29 -3.01
N LEU A 11 -6.00 26.14 -3.36
CA LEU A 11 -7.20 25.63 -2.69
C LEU A 11 -6.99 25.39 -1.17
N ALA A 12 -5.79 24.96 -0.77
CA ALA A 12 -5.46 24.77 0.64
C ALA A 12 -5.45 26.09 1.41
N ASN A 13 -4.87 27.14 0.84
CA ASN A 13 -4.82 28.48 1.42
C ASN A 13 -6.23 29.09 1.54
N MET A 14 -7.11 28.87 0.55
CA MET A 14 -8.51 29.32 0.63
C MET A 14 -9.28 28.62 1.74
N LYS A 15 -9.17 27.29 1.84
CA LYS A 15 -9.83 26.51 2.91
C LYS A 15 -9.37 26.97 4.30
N ALA A 16 -8.08 27.20 4.48
CA ALA A 16 -7.53 27.68 5.74
C ALA A 16 -8.02 29.10 6.08
N LEU A 17 -8.06 29.99 5.08
CA LEU A 17 -8.57 31.36 5.22
C LEU A 17 -10.06 31.38 5.57
N ASP A 18 -10.85 30.49 4.96
CA ASP A 18 -12.28 30.37 5.24
C ASP A 18 -12.55 29.94 6.69
N LEU A 19 -11.79 28.97 7.19
CA LEU A 19 -11.88 28.51 8.58
C LEU A 19 -11.48 29.64 9.55
N ALA A 20 -10.34 30.29 9.30
CA ALA A 20 -9.86 31.41 10.13
C ALA A 20 -10.88 32.55 10.17
N TRP A 21 -11.41 32.95 9.00
CA TRP A 21 -12.40 34.01 8.90
C TRP A 21 -13.70 33.68 9.65
N ASN A 22 -14.23 32.46 9.48
CA ASN A 22 -15.46 32.06 10.16
C ASN A 22 -15.26 32.03 11.69
N ARG A 23 -14.08 31.58 12.16
CA ARG A 23 -13.75 31.49 13.58
C ARG A 23 -13.47 32.85 14.23
N GLU A 24 -12.75 33.72 13.54
CA GLU A 24 -12.22 34.97 14.12
C GLU A 24 -13.13 36.18 13.85
N CYS A 25 -13.94 36.15 12.80
CA CYS A 25 -14.78 37.30 12.41
C CYS A 25 -16.28 37.00 12.53
N ILE A 26 -16.75 35.86 11.99
CA ILE A 26 -18.18 35.57 11.94
C ILE A 26 -18.69 35.10 13.31
N LEU A 27 -18.04 34.10 13.91
CA LEU A 27 -18.46 33.54 15.20
C LEU A 27 -18.55 34.62 16.31
N PRO A 28 -17.57 35.52 16.50
CA PRO A 28 -17.69 36.57 17.53
C PRO A 28 -18.85 37.54 17.27
N ARG A 29 -19.16 37.85 16.00
CA ARG A 29 -20.32 38.68 15.66
C ARG A 29 -21.63 37.98 15.98
N CYS A 30 -21.77 36.70 15.63
CA CYS A 30 -22.94 35.91 16.01
C CYS A 30 -23.12 35.86 17.52
N ILE A 31 -22.03 35.74 18.29
CA ILE A 31 -22.08 35.77 19.76
C ILE A 31 -22.57 37.14 20.25
N GLN A 32 -22.01 38.24 19.75
CA GLN A 32 -22.43 39.59 20.12
C GLN A 32 -23.91 39.85 19.79
N ASP A 33 -24.36 39.47 18.59
CA ASP A 33 -25.74 39.64 18.17
C ASP A 33 -26.68 38.81 19.06
N ALA A 34 -26.31 37.56 19.37
CA ALA A 34 -27.08 36.71 20.29
C ALA A 34 -27.12 37.31 21.70
N GLU A 35 -26.02 37.82 22.22
CA GLU A 35 -25.96 38.49 23.54
C GLU A 35 -26.90 39.70 23.59
N VAL A 36 -26.89 40.54 22.55
CA VAL A 36 -27.79 41.70 22.44
C VAL A 36 -29.26 41.27 22.41
N LEU A 37 -29.59 40.24 21.63
CA LEU A 37 -30.95 39.70 21.58
C LEU A 37 -31.38 39.14 22.95
N ASN A 38 -30.49 38.40 23.62
CA ASN A 38 -30.73 37.83 24.94
C ASN A 38 -30.85 38.90 26.03
N SER A 39 -30.12 40.02 25.93
CA SER A 39 -30.13 41.07 26.95
C SER A 39 -31.26 42.08 26.77
N PHE A 40 -31.65 42.40 25.53
CA PHE A 40 -32.61 43.46 25.24
C PHE A 40 -33.97 42.94 24.77
N LEU A 41 -34.01 41.94 23.91
CA LEU A 41 -35.25 41.50 23.26
C LEU A 41 -35.95 40.42 24.09
N LEU A 42 -35.26 39.36 24.48
CA LEU A 42 -35.87 38.22 25.17
C LEU A 42 -36.48 38.55 26.53
N PRO A 43 -35.94 39.46 27.36
CA PRO A 43 -36.57 39.83 28.63
C PRO A 43 -37.95 40.49 28.46
N LEU A 44 -38.25 41.05 27.28
CA LEU A 44 -39.56 41.66 26.99
C LEU A 44 -40.68 40.61 26.84
N TYR A 45 -40.33 39.39 26.45
CA TYR A 45 -41.30 38.30 26.23
C TYR A 45 -41.73 37.61 27.54
N LYS A 46 -41.05 37.87 28.66
CA LYS A 46 -41.39 37.39 30.03
C LYS A 46 -41.54 35.85 30.18
N GLU A 47 -41.08 35.07 29.21
CA GLU A 47 -41.04 33.62 29.31
C GLU A 47 -39.76 33.15 30.03
N PRO A 48 -39.87 32.36 31.11
CA PRO A 48 -38.71 31.87 31.82
C PRO A 48 -37.98 30.80 30.99
N GLY A 49 -36.69 31.04 30.72
CA GLY A 49 -35.80 30.04 30.10
C GLY A 49 -35.60 30.16 28.58
N LEU A 50 -36.19 31.17 27.94
CA LEU A 50 -35.95 31.41 26.51
C LEU A 50 -34.57 32.04 26.31
N TYR A 51 -33.73 31.38 25.51
CA TYR A 51 -32.36 31.81 25.19
C TYR A 51 -32.11 31.60 23.70
N CYS A 52 -31.57 32.62 23.04
CA CYS A 52 -31.20 32.62 21.64
C CYS A 52 -29.70 32.35 21.49
N LYS A 53 -29.36 31.37 20.64
CA LYS A 53 -27.98 31.09 20.24
C LYS A 53 -27.96 30.72 18.77
N TYR A 54 -26.95 31.23 18.07
CA TYR A 54 -26.68 30.79 16.71
C TYR A 54 -25.92 29.46 16.71
N ASP A 55 -26.18 28.64 15.70
CA ASP A 55 -25.35 27.48 15.40
C ASP A 55 -23.93 27.92 15.06
N ASN A 56 -22.96 27.05 15.35
CA ASN A 56 -21.56 27.36 15.08
C ASN A 56 -21.32 27.44 13.55
N PRO A 57 -20.91 28.60 13.01
CA PRO A 57 -20.69 28.78 11.57
C PRO A 57 -19.31 28.29 11.11
N VAL A 58 -18.46 27.82 12.03
CA VAL A 58 -17.15 27.26 11.69
C VAL A 58 -17.36 25.84 11.14
N PRO A 59 -17.03 25.58 9.86
CA PRO A 59 -17.16 24.25 9.29
C PRO A 59 -16.25 23.29 10.07
N ALA A 60 -16.82 22.17 10.51
CA ALA A 60 -16.04 21.10 11.09
C ALA A 60 -15.12 20.48 10.02
N ASP A 61 -13.95 20.01 10.42
CA ASP A 61 -13.07 19.27 9.52
C ASP A 61 -13.67 17.87 9.28
N GLU A 62 -14.52 17.78 8.26
CA GLU A 62 -15.22 16.54 7.88
C GLU A 62 -14.23 15.42 7.52
N GLU A 63 -13.07 15.76 6.93
CA GLU A 63 -12.03 14.79 6.59
C GLU A 63 -11.37 14.23 7.87
N PHE A 64 -11.10 15.08 8.85
CA PHE A 64 -10.58 14.65 10.14
C PHE A 64 -11.59 13.78 10.89
N LEU A 65 -12.88 14.17 10.90
CA LEU A 65 -13.94 13.40 11.54
C LEU A 65 -14.12 12.03 10.87
N LEU A 66 -14.08 11.97 9.53
CA LEU A 66 -14.16 10.73 8.76
C LEU A 66 -12.95 9.83 9.02
N LYS A 67 -11.73 10.36 9.00
CA LYS A 67 -10.51 9.59 9.31
C LYS A 67 -10.49 9.11 10.76
N LYS A 68 -10.93 9.93 11.70
CA LYS A 68 -11.08 9.53 13.12
C LYS A 68 -12.10 8.40 13.24
N ARG A 69 -13.24 8.51 12.56
CA ARG A 69 -14.28 7.47 12.53
C ARG A 69 -13.78 6.17 11.92
N GLU A 70 -13.13 6.23 10.76
CA GLU A 70 -12.52 5.06 10.11
C GLU A 70 -11.47 4.41 11.02
N SER A 71 -10.60 5.20 11.63
CA SER A 71 -9.57 4.71 12.55
C SER A 71 -10.18 4.06 13.78
N ASN A 72 -11.21 4.67 14.37
CA ASN A 72 -11.88 4.14 15.55
C ASN A 72 -12.63 2.83 15.26
N LEU A 73 -13.28 2.71 14.09
CA LEU A 73 -13.93 1.47 13.66
C LEU A 73 -12.88 0.38 13.33
N LYS A 74 -11.78 0.75 12.67
CA LYS A 74 -10.71 -0.17 12.29
C LYS A 74 -9.87 -0.66 13.48
N LEU A 75 -9.72 0.19 14.50
CA LEU A 75 -9.04 -0.11 15.76
C LEU A 75 -9.99 -0.67 16.82
N TRP A 76 -11.27 -0.88 16.48
CA TRP A 76 -12.28 -1.48 17.35
C TRP A 76 -12.54 -0.71 18.65
N VAL A 77 -12.30 0.60 18.64
CA VAL A 77 -12.54 1.49 19.78
C VAL A 77 -14.04 1.76 19.97
N ILE A 78 -14.80 1.68 18.89
CA ILE A 78 -16.24 1.98 18.85
C ILE A 78 -16.94 0.85 18.09
N SER A 79 -18.12 0.43 18.55
CA SER A 79 -18.93 -0.53 17.80
C SER A 79 -19.60 0.14 16.58
N PRO A 80 -19.90 -0.61 15.51
CA PRO A 80 -20.70 -0.10 14.40
C PRO A 80 -22.05 0.50 14.82
N ASN A 81 -22.72 -0.05 15.84
CA ASN A 81 -23.99 0.49 16.34
C ASN A 81 -23.83 1.81 17.11
N GLU A 82 -22.76 1.97 17.90
CA GLU A 82 -22.44 3.25 18.54
C GLU A 82 -22.16 4.35 17.49
N ALA A 83 -21.52 4.00 16.38
CA ALA A 83 -21.32 4.93 15.27
C ALA A 83 -22.63 5.30 14.56
N ARG A 84 -23.57 4.34 14.38
CA ARG A 84 -24.89 4.58 13.76
C ARG A 84 -25.79 5.44 14.64
N LEU A 85 -25.77 5.22 15.95
CA LEU A 85 -26.51 6.04 16.92
C LEU A 85 -26.05 7.50 16.87
N ALA A 86 -24.74 7.74 16.76
CA ALA A 86 -24.18 9.08 16.62
C ALA A 86 -24.63 9.78 15.31
N ASP A 87 -24.88 9.01 14.25
CA ASP A 87 -25.40 9.49 12.98
C ASP A 87 -26.95 9.51 12.91
N LYS A 88 -27.64 9.21 14.02
CA LYS A 88 -29.11 9.08 14.10
C LYS A 88 -29.68 8.05 13.11
N MET A 89 -28.91 7.02 12.79
CA MET A 89 -29.34 5.87 11.99
C MET A 89 -29.86 4.76 12.89
N GLU A 90 -30.81 3.97 12.38
CA GLU A 90 -31.31 2.79 13.08
C GLU A 90 -30.20 1.76 13.34
N GLU A 91 -30.25 1.16 14.52
CA GLU A 91 -29.33 0.10 14.97
C GLU A 91 -29.44 -1.11 14.04
N ALA A 92 -28.31 -1.75 13.77
CA ALA A 92 -28.27 -2.98 12.99
C ALA A 92 -28.05 -4.16 13.93
N GLU A 93 -28.81 -5.26 13.76
CA GLU A 93 -28.70 -6.47 14.61
C GLU A 93 -27.28 -7.08 14.63
N TRP A 94 -26.47 -6.80 13.60
CA TRP A 94 -25.09 -7.27 13.47
C TRP A 94 -24.04 -6.28 13.99
N GLY A 95 -24.43 -5.07 14.43
CA GLY A 95 -23.53 -3.96 14.70
C GLY A 95 -23.03 -3.84 16.15
N ASP A 96 -23.46 -4.71 17.06
CA ASP A 96 -23.03 -4.69 18.47
C ASP A 96 -21.68 -5.35 18.71
N LYS A 97 -21.24 -6.22 17.79
CA LYS A 97 -19.98 -6.94 17.91
C LYS A 97 -18.96 -6.39 16.91
N PRO A 98 -17.80 -5.89 17.37
CA PRO A 98 -16.72 -5.53 16.47
C PRO A 98 -16.25 -6.77 15.69
N LEU A 99 -16.47 -6.77 14.37
CA LEU A 99 -16.14 -7.88 13.45
C LEU A 99 -14.62 -8.00 13.22
N ALA A 100 -13.88 -8.50 14.21
CA ALA A 100 -12.45 -8.71 14.06
C ALA A 100 -12.14 -9.76 12.96
N PRO A 101 -11.18 -9.49 12.05
CA PRO A 101 -10.65 -10.51 11.16
C PRO A 101 -10.08 -11.66 12.00
N PHE A 102 -10.45 -12.90 11.65
CA PHE A 102 -10.08 -14.14 12.36
C PHE A 102 -8.56 -14.37 12.56
N ASN A 103 -7.70 -13.54 11.97
CA ASN A 103 -6.25 -13.65 11.99
C ASN A 103 -5.54 -12.75 13.03
N ILE A 104 -6.25 -11.93 13.81
CA ILE A 104 -5.63 -11.08 14.84
C ILE A 104 -6.07 -11.59 16.21
N ALA A 105 -5.47 -12.69 16.65
CA ALA A 105 -5.52 -13.10 18.05
C ALA A 105 -4.46 -12.31 18.83
N PRO A 106 -4.77 -11.77 20.03
CA PRO A 106 -3.78 -11.18 20.92
C PRO A 106 -2.67 -12.19 21.22
N LEU A 107 -1.41 -11.74 21.17
CA LEU A 107 -0.23 -12.53 21.53
C LEU A 107 -0.25 -12.83 23.05
N GLY A 108 -1.09 -13.78 23.47
CA GLY A 108 -1.28 -14.12 24.89
C GLY A 108 -2.55 -14.90 25.22
N SER A 109 -3.58 -14.90 24.36
CA SER A 109 -4.72 -15.81 24.51
C SER A 109 -4.47 -17.07 23.69
N ALA A 110 -3.77 -18.04 24.27
CA ALA A 110 -3.77 -19.41 23.78
C ALA A 110 -5.17 -20.01 23.99
N THR A 111 -6.12 -19.61 23.14
CA THR A 111 -7.30 -20.43 22.90
C THR A 111 -6.79 -21.70 22.22
N GLU A 112 -7.13 -22.83 22.80
CA GLU A 112 -6.75 -24.17 22.34
C GLU A 112 -6.79 -24.28 20.81
N PRO A 113 -5.81 -24.96 20.17
CA PRO A 113 -5.83 -25.16 18.73
C PRO A 113 -7.11 -25.92 18.39
N ALA A 114 -8.07 -25.22 17.78
CA ALA A 114 -9.22 -25.85 17.16
C ALA A 114 -8.68 -26.95 16.23
N LYS A 115 -9.08 -28.19 16.52
CA LYS A 115 -8.77 -29.37 15.72
C LYS A 115 -8.98 -29.02 14.24
N PRO A 116 -8.00 -29.32 13.36
CA PRO A 116 -8.14 -29.01 11.94
C PRO A 116 -9.43 -29.65 11.44
N ALA A 117 -10.34 -28.83 10.93
CA ALA A 117 -11.53 -29.30 10.25
C ALA A 117 -11.10 -30.31 9.17
N PRO A 118 -11.83 -31.42 8.98
CA PRO A 118 -11.49 -32.44 8.01
C PRO A 118 -11.31 -31.79 6.65
N GLY A 119 -10.17 -32.09 6.01
CA GLY A 119 -9.70 -31.46 4.79
C GLY A 119 -10.83 -31.26 3.79
N LYS A 120 -11.01 -30.01 3.36
CA LYS A 120 -11.87 -29.71 2.21
C LYS A 120 -11.42 -30.62 1.08
N ALA A 121 -12.33 -31.43 0.58
CA ALA A 121 -12.11 -32.32 -0.55
C ALA A 121 -11.37 -31.54 -1.63
N ILE A 122 -10.27 -32.12 -2.13
CA ILE A 122 -9.55 -31.63 -3.29
C ILE A 122 -10.59 -31.57 -4.41
N ILE A 123 -11.10 -30.39 -4.73
CA ILE A 123 -11.97 -30.19 -5.87
C ILE A 123 -11.06 -30.40 -7.07
N LEU A 124 -11.07 -31.60 -7.63
CA LEU A 124 -10.51 -31.91 -8.93
C LEU A 124 -11.27 -31.04 -9.94
N LYS A 125 -10.77 -29.82 -10.18
CA LYS A 125 -11.29 -28.96 -11.23
C LYS A 125 -11.01 -29.66 -12.55
N GLU A 126 -12.06 -29.92 -13.31
CA GLU A 126 -11.91 -30.40 -14.68
C GLU A 126 -11.16 -29.33 -15.49
N TYR A 127 -9.99 -29.69 -16.00
CA TYR A 127 -9.16 -28.80 -16.82
C TYR A 127 -9.71 -28.70 -18.24
N THR A 128 -10.89 -28.08 -18.38
CA THR A 128 -11.47 -27.74 -19.70
C THR A 128 -10.58 -26.70 -20.41
N GLU A 129 -10.55 -26.72 -21.74
CA GLU A 129 -9.75 -25.76 -22.54
C GLU A 129 -10.08 -24.29 -22.22
N GLU A 130 -11.35 -23.99 -21.95
CA GLU A 130 -11.83 -22.66 -21.57
C GLU A 130 -11.28 -22.22 -20.20
N PHE A 131 -11.28 -23.14 -19.23
CA PHE A 131 -10.71 -22.90 -17.91
C PHE A 131 -9.20 -22.67 -17.98
N GLN A 132 -8.48 -23.44 -18.80
CA GLN A 132 -7.04 -23.24 -19.03
C GLN A 132 -6.75 -21.84 -19.61
N ARG A 133 -7.56 -21.38 -20.57
CA ARG A 133 -7.42 -20.04 -21.15
C ARG A 133 -7.69 -18.94 -20.14
N GLU A 134 -8.75 -19.07 -19.35
CA GLU A 134 -9.07 -18.06 -18.34
C GLU A 134 -8.01 -18.03 -17.23
N TYR A 135 -7.57 -19.21 -16.78
CA TYR A 135 -6.45 -19.36 -15.85
C TYR A 135 -5.18 -18.70 -16.38
N TRP A 136 -4.83 -18.96 -17.63
CA TRP A 136 -3.68 -18.36 -18.29
C TRP A 136 -3.81 -16.84 -18.41
N ASN A 137 -5.00 -16.34 -18.73
CA ASN A 137 -5.26 -14.89 -18.79
C ASN A 137 -5.12 -14.22 -17.42
N GLN A 138 -5.61 -14.86 -16.35
CA GLN A 138 -5.43 -14.36 -14.98
C GLN A 138 -3.97 -14.40 -14.56
N PHE A 139 -3.24 -15.46 -14.91
CA PHE A 139 -1.81 -15.58 -14.71
C PHE A 139 -1.05 -14.43 -15.40
N ILE A 140 -1.31 -14.20 -16.69
CA ILE A 140 -0.72 -13.09 -17.47
C ILE A 140 -1.01 -11.75 -16.79
N LYS A 141 -2.27 -11.46 -16.46
CA LYS A 141 -2.65 -10.18 -15.82
C LYS A 141 -1.88 -9.93 -14.53
N ARG A 142 -1.62 -10.99 -13.75
CA ARG A 142 -0.90 -10.90 -12.47
C ARG A 142 0.61 -10.75 -12.65
N ILE A 143 1.19 -11.45 -13.61
CA ILE A 143 2.64 -11.53 -13.80
C ILE A 143 3.19 -10.41 -14.69
N THR A 144 2.42 -9.95 -15.68
CA THR A 144 2.86 -8.92 -16.65
C THR A 144 3.40 -7.63 -15.98
N PRO A 145 2.77 -7.07 -14.93
CA PRO A 145 3.31 -5.89 -14.25
C PRO A 145 4.67 -6.14 -13.59
N LEU A 146 4.84 -7.32 -12.96
CA LEU A 146 6.08 -7.72 -12.29
C LEU A 146 7.21 -7.97 -13.30
N GLU A 147 6.90 -8.62 -14.43
CA GLU A 147 7.84 -8.80 -15.53
C GLU A 147 8.28 -7.47 -16.14
N ASN A 148 7.34 -6.54 -16.32
CA ASN A 148 7.65 -5.21 -16.85
C ASN A 148 8.55 -4.41 -15.92
N ASP A 149 8.33 -4.45 -14.60
CA ASP A 149 9.22 -3.81 -13.64
C ASP A 149 10.60 -4.46 -13.64
N PHE A 150 10.66 -5.79 -13.62
CA PHE A 150 11.91 -6.55 -13.68
C PHE A 150 12.70 -6.20 -14.94
N LYS A 151 12.05 -6.21 -16.12
CA LYS A 151 12.66 -5.86 -17.40
C LYS A 151 13.23 -4.44 -17.38
N ARG A 152 12.47 -3.46 -16.90
CA ARG A 152 12.92 -2.06 -16.83
C ARG A 152 14.17 -1.91 -15.95
N GLY A 153 14.20 -2.58 -14.81
CA GLY A 153 15.36 -2.51 -13.93
C GLY A 153 16.58 -3.29 -14.45
N MET A 154 16.36 -4.44 -15.09
CA MET A 154 17.44 -5.17 -15.78
C MET A 154 18.07 -4.33 -16.90
N ILE A 155 17.27 -3.63 -17.70
CA ILE A 155 17.79 -2.73 -18.75
C ILE A 155 18.70 -1.65 -18.14
N LYS A 156 18.31 -1.06 -16.99
CA LYS A 156 19.15 -0.06 -16.31
C LYS A 156 20.49 -0.64 -15.86
N LEU A 157 20.50 -1.85 -15.29
CA LEU A 157 21.74 -2.52 -14.88
C LEU A 157 22.66 -2.76 -16.07
N PHE A 158 22.12 -3.23 -17.19
CA PHE A 158 22.90 -3.41 -18.42
C PHE A 158 23.40 -2.09 -19.01
N GLN A 159 22.60 -1.02 -18.98
CA GLN A 159 23.04 0.31 -19.42
C GLN A 159 24.20 0.84 -18.57
N GLU A 160 24.16 0.63 -17.24
CA GLU A 160 25.29 0.98 -16.36
C GLU A 160 26.55 0.17 -16.67
N GLN A 161 26.39 -1.12 -16.95
CA GLN A 161 27.49 -1.99 -17.38
C GLN A 161 28.07 -1.53 -18.72
N GLU A 162 27.22 -1.25 -19.70
CA GLU A 162 27.61 -0.75 -21.03
C GLU A 162 28.40 0.56 -20.91
N LEU A 163 27.89 1.54 -20.17
CA LEU A 163 28.56 2.83 -19.95
C LEU A 163 29.93 2.65 -19.30
N ARG A 164 30.07 1.70 -18.37
CA ARG A 164 31.37 1.39 -17.73
C ARG A 164 32.33 0.75 -18.72
N ALA A 165 31.86 -0.24 -19.49
CA ALA A 165 32.66 -0.90 -20.51
C ALA A 165 33.15 0.12 -21.56
N LEU A 166 32.27 0.99 -22.04
CA LEU A 166 32.61 2.07 -22.98
C LEU A 166 33.63 3.06 -22.40
N ARG A 167 33.51 3.45 -21.12
CA ARG A 167 34.50 4.31 -20.45
C ARG A 167 35.86 3.63 -20.34
N ALA A 168 35.89 2.35 -19.97
CA ALA A 168 37.11 1.57 -19.87
C ALA A 168 37.83 1.44 -21.23
N LEU A 169 37.06 1.28 -22.31
CA LEU A 169 37.57 1.25 -23.68
C LEU A 169 38.10 2.61 -24.14
N ARG A 170 37.37 3.71 -23.87
CA ARG A 170 37.78 5.07 -24.29
C ARG A 170 38.99 5.63 -23.52
N GLY A 171 39.22 5.18 -22.29
CA GLY A 171 40.26 5.73 -21.40
C GLY A 171 41.69 5.25 -21.67
N LYS A 172 41.92 4.27 -22.56
CA LYS A 172 43.27 3.71 -22.81
C LYS A 172 43.75 3.96 -24.24
N LYS A 173 44.92 4.60 -24.37
CA LYS A 173 45.59 4.92 -25.65
C LYS A 173 46.34 3.74 -26.32
N SER A 174 46.31 2.54 -25.73
CA SER A 174 46.97 1.35 -26.27
C SER A 174 46.03 0.16 -26.14
N ILE A 175 45.55 -0.30 -27.29
CA ILE A 175 44.72 -1.50 -27.48
C ILE A 175 45.69 -2.65 -27.73
N GLU A 176 46.46 -3.03 -26.72
CA GLU A 176 47.21 -4.28 -26.81
C GLU A 176 46.95 -5.08 -25.54
N THR A 177 46.24 -6.21 -25.72
CA THR A 177 46.14 -7.36 -24.81
C THR A 177 45.23 -7.28 -23.58
N LYS A 178 43.96 -6.90 -23.76
CA LYS A 178 42.91 -7.25 -22.78
C LYS A 178 41.66 -7.79 -23.48
N GLY A 179 41.37 -9.07 -23.27
CA GLY A 179 40.23 -9.75 -23.89
C GLY A 179 38.89 -9.21 -23.38
N VAL A 180 37.79 -9.66 -24.01
CA VAL A 180 36.40 -9.33 -23.62
C VAL A 180 36.17 -9.49 -22.10
N ASP A 181 36.84 -10.48 -21.50
CA ASP A 181 36.79 -10.80 -20.07
C ASP A 181 37.41 -9.72 -19.15
N ASP A 182 38.42 -8.99 -19.60
CA ASP A 182 39.07 -7.93 -18.84
C ASP A 182 38.25 -6.63 -18.78
N VAL A 183 37.46 -6.38 -19.82
CA VAL A 183 36.65 -5.16 -20.00
C VAL A 183 35.31 -5.30 -19.29
N LEU A 184 34.69 -6.47 -19.39
CA LEU A 184 33.34 -6.68 -18.89
C LEU A 184 33.30 -7.03 -17.41
N ARG A 185 34.23 -7.85 -16.88
CA ARG A 185 34.28 -8.27 -15.45
C ARG A 185 32.94 -8.74 -14.84
N ILE A 186 31.96 -9.09 -15.69
CA ILE A 186 30.54 -9.32 -15.31
C ILE A 186 30.37 -10.46 -14.30
N THR A 187 31.23 -11.48 -14.38
CA THR A 187 31.09 -12.72 -13.59
C THR A 187 32.07 -12.84 -12.42
N HIS A 188 33.05 -11.95 -12.31
CA HIS A 188 34.16 -12.08 -11.34
C HIS A 188 34.26 -10.92 -10.33
N ASP A 189 33.53 -9.83 -10.54
CA ASP A 189 33.51 -8.71 -9.60
C ASP A 189 32.34 -8.92 -8.61
N GLU A 190 32.66 -9.24 -7.35
CA GLU A 190 31.66 -9.48 -6.28
C GLU A 190 30.66 -8.33 -6.16
N ARG A 191 31.09 -7.11 -6.51
CA ARG A 191 30.25 -5.91 -6.51
C ARG A 191 29.14 -5.96 -7.55
N GLU A 192 29.40 -6.52 -8.74
CA GLU A 192 28.35 -6.67 -9.77
C GLU A 192 27.38 -7.77 -9.40
N ILE A 193 27.89 -8.92 -8.95
CA ILE A 193 27.06 -10.02 -8.44
C ILE A 193 26.15 -9.53 -7.31
N SER A 194 26.69 -8.72 -6.39
CA SER A 194 25.93 -8.14 -5.29
C SER A 194 24.84 -7.18 -5.79
N LYS A 195 25.13 -6.30 -6.75
CA LYS A 195 24.13 -5.40 -7.35
C LYS A 195 23.00 -6.15 -8.05
N PHE A 196 23.34 -7.17 -8.83
CA PHE A 196 22.32 -8.01 -9.47
C PHE A 196 21.52 -8.79 -8.43
N ALA A 197 22.16 -9.33 -7.39
CA ALA A 197 21.48 -10.02 -6.31
C ALA A 197 20.54 -9.09 -5.54
N GLU A 198 20.97 -7.89 -5.15
CA GLU A 198 20.16 -6.87 -4.48
C GLU A 198 18.92 -6.48 -5.30
N PHE A 199 19.07 -6.41 -6.63
CA PHE A 199 17.96 -6.10 -7.53
C PHE A 199 16.99 -7.27 -7.72
N THR A 200 17.52 -8.48 -7.89
CA THR A 200 16.76 -9.68 -8.27
C THR A 200 16.11 -10.39 -7.09
N LEU A 201 16.78 -10.47 -5.94
CA LEU A 201 16.29 -11.14 -4.73
C LEU A 201 14.90 -10.66 -4.28
N PRO A 202 14.65 -9.36 -4.04
CA PRO A 202 13.34 -8.92 -3.56
C PRO A 202 12.23 -9.20 -4.58
N ARG A 203 12.51 -9.02 -5.88
CA ARG A 203 11.54 -9.23 -6.97
C ARG A 203 11.18 -10.70 -7.15
N ILE A 204 12.16 -11.59 -7.11
CA ILE A 204 11.92 -13.04 -7.17
C ILE A 204 11.20 -13.51 -5.92
N THR A 205 11.53 -12.97 -4.75
CA THR A 205 10.84 -13.29 -3.49
C THR A 205 9.36 -12.88 -3.56
N GLU A 206 9.06 -11.70 -4.08
CA GLU A 206 7.69 -11.24 -4.29
C GLU A 206 6.93 -12.11 -5.31
N MET A 207 7.57 -12.44 -6.43
CA MET A 207 6.99 -13.33 -7.45
C MET A 207 6.65 -14.69 -6.85
N VAL A 208 7.57 -15.29 -6.09
CA VAL A 208 7.38 -16.59 -5.42
C VAL A 208 6.27 -16.52 -4.37
N LYS A 209 6.14 -15.40 -3.65
CA LYS A 209 5.04 -15.18 -2.71
C LYS A 209 3.69 -15.19 -3.43
N ILE A 210 3.57 -14.44 -4.53
CA ILE A 210 2.31 -14.26 -5.27
C ILE A 210 1.89 -15.56 -5.96
N THR A 211 2.85 -16.25 -6.60
CA THR A 211 2.57 -17.53 -7.26
C THR A 211 2.29 -18.62 -6.23
N GLY A 212 3.09 -18.68 -5.15
CA GLY A 212 2.93 -19.65 -4.07
C GLY A 212 1.57 -19.56 -3.39
N THR A 213 1.09 -18.36 -3.04
CA THR A 213 -0.25 -18.21 -2.43
C THR A 213 -1.37 -18.64 -3.38
N SER A 214 -1.21 -18.38 -4.67
CA SER A 214 -2.21 -18.73 -5.69
C SER A 214 -2.24 -20.25 -5.93
N SER A 215 -1.08 -20.88 -6.06
CA SER A 215 -0.98 -22.33 -6.19
C SER A 215 -1.45 -23.07 -4.93
N TYR A 216 -1.24 -22.50 -3.74
CA TYR A 216 -1.80 -23.06 -2.49
C TYR A 216 -3.33 -22.99 -2.48
N ALA A 217 -3.91 -21.88 -2.93
CA ALA A 217 -5.36 -21.74 -3.06
C ALA A 217 -5.95 -22.73 -4.09
N GLU A 218 -5.21 -23.03 -5.15
CA GLU A 218 -5.62 -24.00 -6.18
C GLU A 218 -5.56 -25.45 -5.72
N LEU A 219 -4.50 -25.84 -5.00
CA LEU A 219 -4.33 -27.20 -4.49
C LEU A 219 -5.30 -27.55 -3.35
N GLY A 220 -6.09 -26.57 -2.86
CA GLY A 220 -7.04 -26.76 -1.78
C GLY A 220 -6.38 -27.12 -0.44
N VAL A 221 -5.06 -26.94 -0.32
CA VAL A 221 -4.32 -27.22 0.90
C VAL A 221 -4.64 -26.15 1.92
N SER A 222 -5.16 -26.56 3.08
CA SER A 222 -5.41 -25.67 4.20
C SER A 222 -4.09 -25.18 4.79
N GLY A 223 -3.60 -24.02 4.33
CA GLY A 223 -2.40 -23.36 4.82
C GLY A 223 -2.07 -22.08 4.04
N SER A 224 -1.28 -21.20 4.65
CA SER A 224 -0.67 -20.05 3.96
C SER A 224 0.70 -20.42 3.42
N PHE A 225 1.03 -20.02 2.19
CA PHE A 225 2.38 -20.16 1.67
C PHE A 225 3.36 -19.29 2.47
N ASP A 226 4.23 -19.92 3.24
CA ASP A 226 5.27 -19.23 4.02
C ASP A 226 6.57 -19.10 3.22
N VAL A 227 6.87 -17.85 2.85
CA VAL A 227 8.10 -17.47 2.14
C VAL A 227 9.33 -17.52 3.06
N SER A 228 9.12 -17.49 4.38
CA SER A 228 10.17 -17.52 5.40
C SER A 228 10.71 -18.92 5.64
N ASN A 229 10.08 -19.95 5.05
CA ASN A 229 10.51 -21.33 5.19
C ASN A 229 11.97 -21.48 4.71
N PRO A 230 12.88 -22.08 5.51
CA PRO A 230 14.28 -22.26 5.13
C PRO A 230 14.47 -22.96 3.78
N LYS A 231 13.55 -23.86 3.39
CA LYS A 231 13.58 -24.52 2.07
C LYS A 231 13.32 -23.53 0.93
N VAL A 232 12.35 -22.63 1.10
CA VAL A 232 12.01 -21.60 0.10
C VAL A 232 13.15 -20.60 -0.02
N ILE A 233 13.71 -20.14 1.10
CA ILE A 233 14.86 -19.22 1.10
C ILE A 233 16.08 -19.88 0.41
N LYS A 234 16.37 -21.15 0.72
CA LYS A 234 17.46 -21.89 0.08
C LYS A 234 17.24 -22.02 -1.43
N TRP A 235 16.00 -22.31 -1.84
CA TRP A 235 15.63 -22.39 -3.26
C TRP A 235 15.82 -21.05 -3.98
N ILE A 236 15.31 -19.95 -3.39
CA ILE A 236 15.45 -18.60 -3.95
C ILE A 236 16.92 -18.23 -4.12
N LYS A 237 17.76 -18.43 -3.09
CA LYS A 237 19.19 -18.09 -3.16
C LYS A 237 19.93 -18.88 -4.24
N ALA A 238 19.64 -20.18 -4.37
CA ALA A 238 20.25 -21.01 -5.40
C ALA A 238 19.85 -20.55 -6.81
N HIS A 239 18.55 -20.35 -7.05
CA HIS A 239 18.04 -19.96 -8.37
C HIS A 239 18.46 -18.55 -8.77
N VAL A 240 18.56 -17.61 -7.82
CA VAL A 240 19.11 -16.27 -8.09
C VAL A 240 20.58 -16.36 -8.48
N GLY A 241 21.37 -17.17 -7.79
CA GLY A 241 22.78 -17.39 -8.13
C GLY A 241 22.96 -17.97 -9.53
N ASP A 242 22.16 -18.98 -9.88
CA ASP A 242 22.20 -19.61 -11.21
C ASP A 242 21.72 -18.65 -12.31
N LEU A 243 20.72 -17.82 -12.03
CA LEU A 243 20.23 -16.79 -12.95
C LEU A 243 21.30 -15.74 -13.23
N ILE A 244 21.98 -15.23 -12.20
CA ILE A 244 23.06 -14.23 -12.37
C ILE A 244 24.21 -14.82 -13.19
N LYS A 245 24.60 -16.07 -12.92
CA LYS A 245 25.63 -16.77 -13.71
C LYS A 245 25.20 -16.93 -15.17
N SER A 246 23.98 -17.43 -15.40
CA SER A 246 23.43 -17.59 -16.75
C SER A 246 23.38 -16.27 -17.52
N ILE A 247 23.00 -15.17 -16.87
CA ILE A 247 23.03 -13.84 -17.47
C ILE A 247 24.47 -13.44 -17.85
N GLY A 248 25.43 -13.66 -16.97
CA GLY A 248 26.84 -13.37 -17.24
C GLY A 248 27.40 -14.19 -18.40
N ASP A 249 27.13 -15.50 -18.41
CA ASP A 249 27.60 -16.42 -19.45
C ASP A 249 26.97 -16.08 -20.81
N THR A 250 25.66 -15.87 -20.87
CA THR A 250 24.98 -15.48 -22.12
C THR A 250 25.44 -14.12 -22.64
N THR A 251 25.77 -13.18 -21.76
CA THR A 251 26.31 -11.87 -22.15
C THR A 251 27.71 -12.03 -22.72
N LYS A 252 28.56 -12.85 -22.10
CA LYS A 252 29.92 -13.15 -22.56
C LYS A 252 29.92 -13.88 -23.90
N ASP A 253 29.04 -14.85 -24.07
CA ASP A 253 28.91 -15.62 -25.32
C ASP A 253 28.46 -14.74 -26.49
N LYS A 254 27.57 -13.77 -26.25
CA LYS A 254 27.12 -12.83 -27.29
C LYS A 254 28.14 -11.76 -27.66
N LEU A 255 29.15 -11.53 -26.81
CA LEU A 255 30.17 -10.49 -27.00
C LEU A 255 31.50 -11.05 -27.51
N ARG A 256 31.63 -12.38 -27.61
CA ARG A 256 32.72 -13.09 -28.26
C ARG A 256 32.39 -13.34 -29.73
#